data_AF-A0A067S6F9-F1
#
_entry.id   AF-A0A067S6F9-F1
#
_cell.length_a   1.000
_cell.length_b   1.000
_cell.length_c   1.000
_cell.angle_alpha   90.00
_cell.angle_beta   90.00
_cell.angle_gamma   90.00
#
_symmetry.space_group_name_H-M   'P 1'
#
loop_
_entity.id
_entity.type
_entity.pdbx_description
1 polymer ?
#
loop_
_entity_poly.entity_id
_entity_poly.type
_entity_poly.pdbx_seq_one_letter_code
_entity_poly.pdbx_strand_id
1 'polypeptide(L)'
;MPTPAATLRASLEKHNDTFEALLRLIPAQYYIVNDETEEQAASKYQKHSKKQKAPKQAIKEASKKAKREKLDPANHKSIVDIQNENYLKQRETAKGKRKASNPPPESEDDDGTAMDVDVDMDDLDDQEGDGEESDMEIKPMPTAEGIESLREKLHNKMAQLRRGGRGEASDKDDLLEERRRQRAAMRERRRKETREKIRREEEMRGKKKDKADTRDKGNTTKTQLLVPDHPQNTKFHGPQSTMATIAYSSLEGTTKKGQQFKTTADPQQALEQLAARKEKLASMPDEKRKAIEEKDKWAKAEARLEGVKVHDDESRLKKAAKRKEKEKTKTKKTWEEKKEHIAQSMAAKQKKRNDNIAMRNERRNEKKRGSTKKARPGFEGKAFGKGKGKGKSSSKGK
;
A
#
# COMPACT_ATOMS: atom_id res chain seq x y z
N MET A 1 16.39 70.88 -2.83
CA MET A 1 16.02 70.64 -4.24
C MET A 1 15.28 69.30 -4.30
N PRO A 2 14.00 69.27 -4.71
CA PRO A 2 13.29 68.00 -4.90
C PRO A 2 13.96 67.22 -6.03
N THR A 3 14.13 65.92 -5.85
CA THR A 3 14.68 65.04 -6.90
C THR A 3 13.74 65.06 -8.12
N PRO A 4 14.26 65.23 -9.34
CA PRO A 4 13.42 65.33 -10.52
C PRO A 4 12.68 64.01 -10.77
N ALA A 5 11.38 64.09 -11.10
CA ALA A 5 10.50 62.93 -11.25
C ALA A 5 11.04 61.85 -12.21
N ALA A 6 11.78 62.24 -13.26
CA ALA A 6 12.43 61.30 -14.18
C ALA A 6 13.51 60.44 -13.50
N THR A 7 14.32 61.03 -12.61
CA THR A 7 15.35 60.28 -11.85
C THR A 7 14.74 59.33 -10.84
N LEU A 8 13.62 59.73 -10.21
CA LEU A 8 12.87 58.87 -9.30
C LEU A 8 12.28 57.67 -10.05
N ARG A 9 11.65 57.89 -11.21
CA ARG A 9 11.11 56.79 -12.04
C ARG A 9 12.20 55.81 -12.47
N ALA A 10 13.34 56.30 -12.97
CA ALA A 10 14.46 55.46 -13.33
C ALA A 10 15.04 54.67 -12.14
N SER A 11 15.04 55.26 -10.94
CA SER A 11 15.44 54.54 -9.72
C SER A 11 14.44 53.44 -9.36
N LEU A 12 13.14 53.74 -9.43
CA LEU A 12 12.08 52.77 -9.16
C LEU A 12 12.09 51.61 -10.16
N GLU A 13 12.31 51.89 -11.44
CA GLU A 13 12.46 50.85 -12.48
C GLU A 13 13.65 49.94 -12.17
N LYS A 14 14.81 50.50 -11.81
CA LYS A 14 15.97 49.70 -11.39
C LYS A 14 15.68 48.83 -10.16
N HIS A 15 15.01 49.38 -9.15
CA HIS A 15 14.63 48.60 -7.97
C HIS A 15 13.63 47.49 -8.33
N ASN A 16 12.67 47.78 -9.20
CA ASN A 16 11.73 46.78 -9.70
C ASN A 16 12.46 45.65 -10.45
N ASP A 17 13.40 45.98 -11.34
CA ASP A 17 14.20 44.98 -12.07
C ASP A 17 15.02 44.10 -11.11
N THR A 18 15.61 44.69 -10.06
CA THR A 18 16.34 43.91 -9.05
C THR A 18 15.43 43.00 -8.24
N PHE A 19 14.21 43.46 -7.93
CA PHE A 19 13.22 42.67 -7.20
C PHE A 19 12.68 41.53 -8.05
N GLU A 20 12.39 41.77 -9.33
CA GLU A 20 12.01 40.73 -10.29
C GLU A 20 13.11 39.69 -10.47
N ALA A 21 14.38 40.09 -10.54
CA ALA A 21 15.51 39.17 -10.61
C ALA A 21 15.58 38.27 -9.37
N LEU A 22 15.32 38.82 -8.18
CA LEU A 22 15.25 38.05 -6.94
C LEU A 22 14.07 37.08 -6.93
N LEU A 23 12.88 37.53 -7.34
CA LEU A 23 11.69 36.68 -7.43
C LEU A 23 11.84 35.54 -8.46
N ARG A 24 12.63 35.74 -9.54
CA ARG A 24 12.96 34.69 -10.51
C ARG A 24 13.81 33.57 -9.91
N LEU A 25 14.61 33.86 -8.89
CA LEU A 25 15.46 32.87 -8.24
C LEU A 25 14.68 31.96 -7.28
N ILE A 26 13.52 32.41 -6.81
CA ILE A 26 12.67 31.66 -5.88
C ILE A 26 11.80 30.67 -6.68
N PRO A 27 11.92 29.35 -6.45
CA PRO A 27 11.10 28.38 -7.16
C PRO A 27 9.63 28.51 -6.77
N ALA A 28 8.79 28.91 -7.72
CA ALA A 28 7.35 29.13 -7.50
C ALA A 28 6.61 27.87 -7.00
N GLN A 29 7.13 26.67 -7.29
CA GLN A 29 6.52 25.38 -6.96
C GLN A 29 6.23 25.18 -5.46
N TYR A 30 6.99 25.81 -4.58
CA TYR A 30 6.85 25.61 -3.13
C TYR A 30 5.95 26.64 -2.44
N TYR A 31 5.66 27.76 -3.10
CA TYR A 31 4.96 28.89 -2.49
C TYR A 31 3.58 29.13 -3.10
N ILE A 32 3.39 28.72 -4.35
CA ILE A 32 2.09 28.80 -5.02
C ILE A 32 1.52 27.40 -5.04
N VAL A 33 0.37 27.23 -4.39
CA VAL A 33 -0.44 26.01 -4.52
C VAL A 33 -0.95 25.99 -5.96
N ASN A 34 -0.21 25.29 -6.82
CA ASN A 34 -0.68 25.03 -8.17
C ASN A 34 -1.90 24.10 -8.02
N ASP A 35 -3.08 24.60 -8.35
CA ASP A 35 -4.26 23.75 -8.53
C ASP A 35 -3.89 22.69 -9.59
N GLU A 36 -3.59 21.48 -9.12
CA GLU A 36 -3.23 20.36 -10.00
C GLU A 36 -4.34 20.26 -11.04
N THR A 37 -4.01 20.52 -12.32
CA THR A 37 -4.99 20.42 -13.41
C THR A 37 -5.72 19.09 -13.27
N GLU A 38 -7.04 19.07 -13.46
CA GLU A 38 -7.90 17.91 -13.15
C GLU A 38 -7.36 16.58 -13.74
N GLU A 39 -6.68 16.65 -14.89
CA GLU A 39 -5.98 15.54 -15.54
C GLU A 39 -4.73 15.03 -14.80
N GLN A 40 -3.95 15.94 -14.20
CA GLN A 40 -2.78 15.63 -13.38
C GLN A 40 -3.21 15.01 -12.05
N ALA A 41 -4.22 15.60 -11.40
CA ALA A 41 -4.84 15.05 -10.19
C ALA A 41 -5.41 13.64 -10.47
N ALA A 42 -6.15 13.45 -11.57
CA ALA A 42 -6.66 12.15 -11.97
C ALA A 42 -5.52 11.15 -12.25
N SER A 43 -4.41 11.56 -12.86
CA SER A 43 -3.27 10.67 -13.10
C SER A 43 -2.52 10.25 -11.82
N LYS A 44 -2.47 11.12 -10.81
CA LYS A 44 -1.80 10.89 -9.53
C LYS A 44 -2.63 10.02 -8.58
N TYR A 45 -3.92 10.29 -8.49
CA TYR A 45 -4.82 9.65 -7.53
C TYR A 45 -5.66 8.51 -8.15
N GLN A 46 -5.98 8.54 -9.45
CA GLN A 46 -6.81 7.53 -10.12
C GLN A 46 -5.97 6.59 -10.99
N LYS A 47 -5.25 5.66 -10.35
CA LYS A 47 -4.34 4.69 -11.00
C LYS A 47 -5.01 3.66 -11.94
N HIS A 48 -6.33 3.75 -12.16
CA HIS A 48 -7.14 2.71 -12.81
C HIS A 48 -8.25 3.24 -13.74
N SER A 49 -8.33 4.56 -13.98
CA SER A 49 -9.33 5.15 -14.90
C SER A 49 -8.89 5.11 -16.37
N LYS A 50 -7.58 5.09 -16.65
CA LYS A 50 -7.03 4.98 -18.02
C LYS A 50 -7.07 3.53 -18.53
N LYS A 51 -8.26 3.08 -18.95
CA LYS A 51 -8.48 1.81 -19.68
C LYS A 51 -8.21 1.91 -21.18
N GLN A 52 -7.62 3.00 -21.68
CA GLN A 52 -7.24 3.09 -23.08
C GLN A 52 -5.88 2.41 -23.29
N LYS A 53 -5.90 1.28 -24.01
CA LYS A 53 -4.70 0.54 -24.43
C LYS A 53 -3.99 1.32 -25.54
N ALA A 54 -3.38 2.46 -25.22
CA ALA A 54 -2.51 3.15 -26.15
C ALA A 54 -1.36 2.20 -26.56
N PRO A 55 -0.90 2.25 -27.82
CA PRO A 55 0.19 1.41 -28.27
C PRO A 55 1.43 1.66 -27.41
N LYS A 56 2.17 0.60 -27.06
CA LYS A 56 3.33 0.65 -26.14
C LYS A 56 4.41 1.66 -26.58
N GLN A 57 4.43 2.08 -27.85
CA GLN A 57 5.32 3.09 -28.40
C GLN A 57 4.89 4.51 -27.98
N ALA A 58 3.61 4.87 -28.16
CA ALA A 58 3.09 6.18 -27.77
C ALA A 58 3.26 6.46 -26.26
N ILE A 59 3.10 5.45 -25.40
CA ILE A 59 3.34 5.59 -23.95
C ILE A 59 4.82 5.88 -23.65
N LYS A 60 5.74 5.25 -24.38
CA LYS A 60 7.18 5.46 -24.20
C LYS A 60 7.62 6.83 -24.71
N GLU A 61 7.09 7.26 -25.85
CA GLU A 61 7.35 8.58 -26.43
C GLU A 61 6.78 9.69 -25.56
N ALA A 62 5.54 9.56 -25.09
CA ALA A 62 4.93 10.50 -24.16
C ALA A 62 5.70 10.55 -22.82
N SER A 63 6.16 9.41 -22.29
CA SER A 63 6.99 9.40 -21.08
C SER A 63 8.37 10.04 -21.29
N LYS A 64 8.98 9.85 -22.47
CA LYS A 64 10.25 10.49 -22.82
C LYS A 64 10.08 12.01 -23.01
N LYS A 65 8.98 12.43 -23.63
CA LYS A 65 8.62 13.84 -23.79
C LYS A 65 8.35 14.51 -22.45
N ALA A 66 7.55 13.89 -21.58
CA ALA A 66 7.29 14.42 -20.23
C ALA A 66 8.56 14.53 -19.37
N LYS A 67 9.50 13.58 -19.50
CA LYS A 67 10.81 13.68 -18.83
C LYS A 67 11.66 14.82 -19.37
N ARG A 68 11.62 15.06 -20.68
CA ARG A 68 12.32 16.16 -21.34
C ARG A 68 11.71 17.50 -20.92
N GLU A 69 10.39 17.64 -20.97
CA GLU A 69 9.68 18.85 -20.53
C GLU A 69 9.85 19.15 -19.04
N LYS A 70 10.06 18.12 -18.21
CA LYS A 70 10.41 18.30 -16.78
C LYS A 70 11.86 18.77 -16.57
N LEU A 71 12.75 18.50 -17.52
CA LEU A 71 14.17 18.87 -17.45
C LEU A 71 14.49 20.13 -18.25
N ASP A 72 13.52 20.70 -18.97
CA ASP A 72 13.68 21.91 -19.77
C ASP A 72 13.50 23.15 -18.87
N PRO A 73 14.54 24.00 -18.68
CA PRO A 73 14.49 25.18 -17.80
C PRO A 73 13.39 26.18 -18.18
N ALA A 74 13.01 26.24 -19.47
CA ALA A 74 11.98 27.13 -19.98
C ALA A 74 10.56 26.78 -19.49
N ASN A 75 10.33 25.56 -18.99
CA ASN A 75 9.04 25.14 -18.47
C ASN A 75 8.87 25.48 -16.98
N HIS A 76 9.95 25.85 -16.28
CA HIS A 76 9.90 26.33 -14.91
C HIS A 76 9.51 27.81 -14.90
N LYS A 77 8.21 28.08 -14.89
CA LYS A 77 7.68 29.45 -14.82
C LYS A 77 8.07 30.12 -13.50
N SER A 78 8.54 31.37 -13.58
CA SER A 78 8.82 32.17 -12.39
C SER A 78 7.52 32.70 -11.77
N ILE A 79 7.60 33.19 -10.52
CA ILE A 79 6.46 33.79 -9.81
C ILE A 79 5.87 34.96 -10.61
N VAL A 80 6.73 35.79 -11.20
CA VAL A 80 6.35 36.95 -12.02
C VAL A 80 5.61 36.50 -13.29
N ASP A 81 6.06 35.41 -13.93
CA ASP A 81 5.41 34.88 -15.13
C ASP A 81 4.00 34.33 -14.81
N ILE A 82 3.83 33.69 -13.65
CA ILE A 82 2.53 33.18 -13.19
C ILE A 82 1.56 34.32 -12.88
N GLN A 83 2.03 35.39 -12.24
CA GLN A 83 1.22 36.58 -11.97
C GLN A 83 0.77 37.25 -13.27
N ASN A 84 1.67 37.40 -14.24
CA ASN A 84 1.35 37.95 -15.56
C ASN A 84 0.35 37.04 -16.32
N GLU A 85 0.53 35.72 -16.28
CA GLU A 85 -0.40 34.77 -16.91
C GLU A 85 -1.79 34.83 -16.28
N ASN A 86 -1.87 34.90 -14.95
CA ASN A 86 -3.14 35.04 -14.24
C ASN A 86 -3.82 36.38 -14.54
N TYR A 87 -3.06 37.47 -14.60
CA TYR A 87 -3.57 38.79 -14.99
C TYR A 87 -4.11 38.79 -16.42
N LEU A 88 -3.41 38.15 -17.36
CA LEU A 88 -3.87 37.99 -18.74
C LEU A 88 -5.11 37.11 -18.84
N LYS A 89 -5.17 35.98 -18.12
CA LYS A 89 -6.36 35.13 -18.05
C LYS A 89 -7.58 35.87 -17.51
N GLN A 90 -7.42 36.64 -16.43
CA GLN A 90 -8.49 37.48 -15.88
C GLN A 90 -8.94 38.56 -16.89
N ARG A 91 -8.01 39.13 -17.65
CA ARG A 91 -8.32 40.11 -18.69
C ARG A 91 -9.02 39.49 -19.90
N GLU A 92 -8.70 38.26 -20.26
CA GLU A 92 -9.39 37.51 -21.31
C GLU A 92 -10.80 37.07 -20.90
N THR A 93 -10.98 36.58 -19.67
CA THR A 93 -12.31 36.24 -19.14
C THR A 93 -13.19 37.49 -18.99
N ALA A 94 -12.61 38.64 -18.64
CA ALA A 94 -13.31 39.92 -18.62
C ALA A 94 -13.68 40.44 -20.03
N LYS A 95 -12.89 40.16 -21.07
CA LYS A 95 -13.21 40.51 -22.46
C LYS A 95 -14.26 39.58 -23.08
N GLY A 96 -14.34 38.32 -22.66
CA GLY A 96 -15.40 37.38 -23.08
C GLY A 96 -16.81 37.78 -22.63
N LYS A 97 -16.92 38.64 -21.60
CA LYS A 97 -18.19 39.12 -21.06
C LYS A 97 -18.61 40.51 -21.55
N ARG A 98 -17.85 41.12 -22.48
CA ARG A 98 -18.09 42.47 -23.01
C ARG A 98 -18.06 42.49 -24.55
N LYS A 99 -18.96 41.74 -25.18
CA LYS A 99 -19.43 42.04 -26.54
C LYS A 99 -20.95 42.27 -26.53
N ALA A 100 -21.33 43.35 -25.87
CA ALA A 100 -22.50 44.17 -26.17
C ALA A 100 -22.15 45.61 -25.77
N SER A 101 -22.72 46.57 -26.49
CA SER A 101 -22.39 48.00 -26.69
C SER A 101 -22.10 48.91 -25.46
N ASN A 102 -21.30 49.95 -25.72
CA ASN A 102 -20.97 51.17 -24.93
C ASN A 102 -22.17 52.17 -24.87
N PRO A 103 -22.19 53.34 -24.14
CA PRO A 103 -21.29 54.01 -23.15
C PRO A 103 -22.01 54.54 -21.83
N PRO A 104 -21.37 55.30 -20.87
CA PRO A 104 -21.75 55.56 -19.45
C PRO A 104 -22.32 57.00 -19.19
N PRO A 105 -22.41 57.65 -17.98
CA PRO A 105 -22.31 57.30 -16.51
C PRO A 105 -23.52 57.84 -15.64
N GLU A 106 -23.39 57.91 -14.28
CA GLU A 106 -24.34 58.42 -13.22
C GLU A 106 -25.36 57.39 -12.68
N SER A 107 -25.81 57.33 -11.41
CA SER A 107 -25.47 57.80 -10.05
C SER A 107 -26.54 57.18 -9.10
N GLU A 108 -26.19 56.82 -7.85
CA GLU A 108 -27.09 56.49 -6.70
C GLU A 108 -27.97 55.21 -6.82
N ASP A 109 -28.31 54.40 -5.81
CA ASP A 109 -27.80 53.95 -4.49
C ASP A 109 -28.72 52.74 -4.08
N ASP A 110 -28.30 51.91 -3.10
CA ASP A 110 -29.12 50.92 -2.31
C ASP A 110 -29.53 49.56 -2.99
N ASP A 111 -29.47 48.32 -2.44
CA ASP A 111 -29.18 47.69 -1.14
C ASP A 111 -28.85 46.17 -1.37
N GLY A 112 -28.07 45.56 -0.47
CA GLY A 112 -28.27 44.21 0.07
C GLY A 112 -27.89 42.96 -0.75
N THR A 113 -26.81 42.26 -0.36
CA THR A 113 -26.85 40.88 0.18
C THR A 113 -25.42 40.40 0.51
N ALA A 114 -25.12 40.25 1.80
CA ALA A 114 -23.93 39.58 2.31
C ALA A 114 -24.06 38.05 2.19
N MET A 115 -22.96 37.36 1.85
CA MET A 115 -22.78 35.94 2.20
C MET A 115 -21.39 35.74 2.79
N ASP A 116 -21.40 35.70 4.12
CA ASP A 116 -20.49 34.96 4.99
C ASP A 116 -20.43 33.48 4.58
N VAL A 117 -19.21 32.93 4.54
CA VAL A 117 -18.97 31.49 4.62
C VAL A 117 -17.86 31.28 5.64
N ASP A 118 -18.26 31.21 6.91
CA ASP A 118 -17.53 30.56 7.98
C ASP A 118 -17.34 29.07 7.62
N VAL A 119 -16.10 28.59 7.66
CA VAL A 119 -15.77 27.17 7.70
C VAL A 119 -15.04 26.94 9.02
N ASP A 120 -15.78 26.38 9.98
CA ASP A 120 -15.30 25.84 11.25
C ASP A 120 -14.07 24.94 11.04
N MET A 121 -12.95 25.33 11.65
CA MET A 121 -11.76 24.49 11.83
C MET A 121 -11.46 24.39 13.33
N ASP A 122 -12.17 23.47 13.98
CA ASP A 122 -11.81 22.93 15.30
C ASP A 122 -12.19 21.44 15.30
N ASP A 123 -11.16 20.57 15.20
CA ASP A 123 -11.03 19.29 15.90
C ASP A 123 -9.84 18.52 15.29
N LEU A 124 -8.66 18.64 15.92
CA LEU A 124 -7.66 17.57 16.00
C LEU A 124 -6.55 18.03 16.96
N ASP A 125 -6.86 17.80 18.24
CA ASP A 125 -5.93 17.85 19.36
C ASP A 125 -4.97 16.66 19.35
N ASP A 126 -3.84 16.91 19.98
CA ASP A 126 -2.64 16.11 20.24
C ASP A 126 -2.70 14.56 20.18
N GLN A 127 -1.76 13.98 19.44
CA GLN A 127 -1.14 12.71 19.83
C GLN A 127 0.36 12.73 19.50
N GLU A 128 1.15 12.98 20.53
CA GLU A 128 2.60 12.76 20.54
C GLU A 128 2.96 11.37 20.00
N GLY A 129 3.93 11.35 19.10
CA GLY A 129 4.55 10.16 18.53
C GLY A 129 6.02 10.40 18.29
N ASP A 130 6.80 10.15 19.35
CA ASP A 130 8.24 9.92 19.39
C ASP A 130 8.83 9.41 18.06
N GLY A 131 9.59 10.29 17.39
CA GLY A 131 10.32 10.00 16.17
C GLY A 131 11.81 10.04 16.45
N GLU A 132 12.35 8.90 16.86
CA GLU A 132 13.77 8.62 17.05
C GLU A 132 14.65 9.27 15.96
N GLU A 133 15.59 10.09 16.43
CA GLU A 133 16.71 10.63 15.66
C GLU A 133 17.47 9.50 14.96
N SER A 134 17.38 9.44 13.63
CA SER A 134 18.34 8.68 12.83
C SER A 134 19.29 9.67 12.17
N ASP A 135 20.43 9.81 12.83
CA ASP A 135 21.62 10.51 12.40
C ASP A 135 22.04 10.04 10.99
N MET A 136 21.65 10.79 9.95
CA MET A 136 22.11 10.53 8.59
C MET A 136 23.47 11.18 8.39
N GLU A 137 24.51 10.40 8.68
CA GLU A 137 25.91 10.70 8.39
C GLU A 137 26.09 11.16 6.93
N ILE A 138 26.35 12.46 6.77
CA ILE A 138 26.58 13.12 5.48
C ILE A 138 27.89 12.58 4.89
N LYS A 139 27.81 11.74 3.86
CA LYS A 139 28.99 11.29 3.12
C LYS A 139 29.47 12.38 2.15
N PRO A 140 30.70 12.91 2.30
CA PRO A 140 31.23 13.90 1.37
C PRO A 140 31.38 13.31 -0.04
N MET A 141 31.13 14.15 -1.05
CA MET A 141 31.31 13.78 -2.46
C MET A 141 32.76 13.32 -2.72
N PRO A 142 32.98 12.26 -3.52
CA PRO A 142 34.33 11.85 -3.88
C PRO A 142 35.01 12.97 -4.68
N THR A 143 36.26 13.26 -4.34
CA THR A 143 37.08 14.26 -5.03
C THR A 143 37.25 13.87 -6.50
N ALA A 144 37.23 14.88 -7.39
CA ALA A 144 37.40 14.67 -8.81
C ALA A 144 38.71 13.89 -9.06
N GLU A 145 38.57 12.73 -9.67
CA GLU A 145 39.65 11.86 -10.10
C GLU A 145 40.74 12.65 -10.85
N GLY A 146 41.99 12.50 -10.41
CA GLY A 146 43.14 13.19 -10.99
C GLY A 146 43.35 12.85 -12.47
N ILE A 147 44.06 13.73 -13.19
CA ILE A 147 44.31 13.60 -14.63
C ILE A 147 44.90 12.22 -14.99
N GLU A 148 45.68 11.62 -14.09
CA GLU A 148 46.28 10.29 -14.26
C GLU A 148 45.26 9.15 -14.29
N SER A 149 44.27 9.12 -13.39
CA SER A 149 43.21 8.11 -13.44
C SER A 149 42.31 8.28 -14.66
N LEU A 150 42.16 9.52 -15.16
CA LEU A 150 41.48 9.78 -16.42
C LEU A 150 42.29 9.26 -17.63
N ARG A 151 43.62 9.40 -17.61
CA ARG A 151 44.54 8.86 -18.61
C ARG A 151 44.57 7.34 -18.59
N GLU A 152 44.56 6.72 -17.42
CA GLU A 152 44.44 5.26 -17.26
C GLU A 152 43.09 4.76 -17.77
N LYS A 153 41.99 5.46 -17.48
CA LYS A 153 40.67 5.15 -18.04
C LYS A 153 40.66 5.29 -19.57
N LEU A 154 41.34 6.29 -20.13
CA LEU A 154 41.51 6.45 -21.57
C LEU A 154 42.35 5.32 -22.17
N HIS A 155 43.46 4.95 -21.54
CA HIS A 155 44.30 3.82 -21.97
C HIS A 155 43.54 2.49 -21.90
N ASN A 156 42.74 2.28 -20.86
CA ASN A 156 41.86 1.12 -20.74
C ASN A 156 40.75 1.12 -21.80
N LYS A 157 40.18 2.29 -22.12
CA LYS A 157 39.20 2.46 -23.21
C LYS A 157 39.82 2.17 -24.58
N MET A 158 41.05 2.66 -24.82
CA MET A 158 41.81 2.38 -26.04
C MET A 158 42.20 0.91 -26.14
N ALA A 159 42.61 0.28 -25.04
CA ALA A 159 42.87 -1.16 -24.99
C ALA A 159 41.60 -1.98 -25.24
N GLN A 160 40.45 -1.54 -24.73
CA GLN A 160 39.15 -2.16 -24.98
C GLN A 160 38.71 -2.03 -26.44
N LEU A 161 38.94 -0.87 -27.09
CA LEU A 161 38.68 -0.70 -28.52
C LEU A 161 39.66 -1.51 -29.39
N ARG A 162 40.94 -1.58 -29.01
CA ARG A 162 41.93 -2.42 -29.70
C ARG A 162 41.62 -3.91 -29.54
N ARG A 163 41.12 -4.32 -28.38
CA ARG A 163 40.62 -5.69 -28.13
C ARG A 163 39.31 -5.99 -28.86
N GLY A 164 38.52 -4.96 -29.19
CA GLY A 164 37.32 -5.05 -30.04
C GLY A 164 37.58 -4.84 -31.54
N GLY A 165 38.85 -4.66 -31.95
CA GLY A 165 39.24 -4.31 -33.32
C GLY A 165 39.70 -5.47 -34.18
N ARG A 166 39.31 -6.71 -33.86
CA ARG A 166 39.62 -7.90 -34.66
C ARG A 166 38.56 -8.97 -34.43
N GLY A 167 37.59 -9.06 -35.33
CA GLY A 167 36.57 -10.12 -35.30
C GLY A 167 35.15 -9.58 -35.43
N GLU A 168 34.66 -9.61 -36.65
CA GLU A 168 33.25 -9.54 -37.02
C GLU A 168 32.41 -10.52 -36.17
N ALA A 169 31.28 -10.03 -35.65
CA ALA A 169 30.14 -10.77 -35.10
C ALA A 169 30.44 -11.94 -34.11
N SER A 170 30.58 -11.64 -32.81
CA SER A 170 30.08 -12.59 -31.80
C SER A 170 28.57 -12.42 -31.71
N ASP A 171 27.86 -13.50 -32.00
CA ASP A 171 26.45 -13.58 -32.34
C ASP A 171 25.52 -12.66 -31.54
N LYS A 172 24.68 -11.91 -32.27
CA LYS A 172 23.58 -11.10 -31.74
C LYS A 172 22.64 -11.92 -30.83
N ASP A 173 22.62 -13.23 -30.99
CA ASP A 173 21.87 -14.17 -30.16
C ASP A 173 22.51 -14.39 -28.78
N ASP A 174 23.84 -14.46 -28.66
CA ASP A 174 24.52 -14.60 -27.36
C ASP A 174 24.29 -13.37 -26.46
N LEU A 175 24.30 -12.17 -27.03
CA LEU A 175 23.96 -10.92 -26.32
C LEU A 175 22.49 -10.87 -25.88
N LEU A 176 21.58 -11.47 -26.66
CA LEU A 176 20.15 -11.55 -26.31
C LEU A 176 19.90 -12.63 -25.25
N GLU A 177 20.62 -13.74 -25.29
CA GLU A 177 20.59 -14.78 -24.27
C GLU A 177 21.20 -14.31 -22.96
N GLU A 178 22.32 -13.60 -22.99
CA GLU A 178 22.93 -13.01 -21.80
C GLU A 178 21.99 -11.97 -21.16
N ARG A 179 21.31 -11.15 -21.98
CA ARG A 179 20.27 -10.23 -21.51
C ARG A 179 19.05 -10.95 -20.94
N ARG A 180 18.64 -12.09 -21.52
CA ARG A 180 17.56 -12.93 -20.97
C ARG A 180 17.96 -13.58 -19.66
N ARG A 181 19.20 -14.07 -19.54
CA ARG A 181 19.78 -14.65 -18.32
C ARG A 181 19.88 -13.61 -17.21
N GLN A 182 20.38 -12.40 -17.48
CA GLN A 182 20.39 -11.32 -16.50
C GLN A 182 18.98 -10.94 -16.03
N ARG A 183 17.99 -10.94 -16.94
CA ARG A 183 16.59 -10.67 -16.58
C ARG A 183 15.94 -11.82 -15.81
N ALA A 184 16.35 -13.06 -16.06
CA ALA A 184 15.92 -14.24 -15.30
C ALA A 184 16.53 -14.21 -13.89
N ALA A 185 17.83 -13.95 -13.78
CA ALA A 185 18.56 -13.79 -12.52
C ALA A 185 17.97 -12.67 -11.65
N MET A 186 17.59 -11.52 -12.24
CA MET A 186 16.93 -10.43 -11.52
C MET A 186 15.55 -10.82 -10.96
N ARG A 187 14.76 -11.62 -11.70
CA ARG A 187 13.48 -12.12 -11.20
C ARG A 187 13.66 -13.19 -10.14
N GLU A 188 14.68 -14.04 -10.28
CA GLU A 188 15.01 -15.06 -9.29
C GLU A 188 15.51 -14.43 -7.99
N ARG A 189 16.37 -13.40 -8.07
CA ARG A 189 16.82 -12.60 -6.93
C ARG A 189 15.64 -11.94 -6.22
N ARG A 190 14.72 -11.31 -6.96
CA ARG A 190 13.49 -10.73 -6.38
C ARG A 190 12.62 -11.77 -5.69
N ARG A 191 12.49 -12.98 -6.26
CA ARG A 191 11.75 -14.09 -5.66
C ARG A 191 12.43 -14.64 -4.40
N LYS A 192 13.76 -14.75 -4.42
CA LYS A 192 14.58 -15.14 -3.26
C LYS A 192 14.46 -14.12 -2.14
N GLU A 193 14.58 -12.83 -2.43
CA GLU A 193 14.40 -11.74 -1.47
C GLU A 193 12.98 -11.73 -0.87
N THR A 194 11.94 -11.94 -1.68
CA THR A 194 10.56 -12.05 -1.14
C THR A 194 10.38 -13.29 -0.26
N ARG A 195 11.00 -14.42 -0.62
CA ARG A 195 10.91 -15.66 0.15
C ARG A 195 11.68 -15.57 1.46
N GLU A 196 12.83 -14.90 1.45
CA GLU A 196 13.63 -14.64 2.66
C GLU A 196 12.93 -13.63 3.57
N LYS A 197 12.28 -12.59 3.01
CA LYS A 197 11.47 -11.64 3.80
C LYS A 197 10.30 -12.33 4.49
N ILE A 198 9.58 -13.20 3.78
CA ILE A 198 8.49 -14.00 4.36
C ILE A 198 9.03 -14.92 5.46
N ARG A 199 10.19 -15.57 5.24
CA ARG A 199 10.82 -16.44 6.26
C ARG A 199 11.22 -15.65 7.51
N ARG A 200 11.80 -14.45 7.35
CA ARG A 200 12.18 -13.57 8.46
C ARG A 200 10.95 -13.07 9.23
N GLU A 201 9.86 -12.77 8.54
CA GLU A 201 8.59 -12.39 9.16
C GLU A 201 7.93 -13.55 9.92
N GLU A 202 7.98 -14.78 9.40
CA GLU A 202 7.52 -15.98 10.10
C GLU A 202 8.38 -16.31 11.33
N GLU A 203 9.70 -16.16 11.25
CA GLU A 203 10.61 -16.34 12.40
C GLU A 203 10.36 -15.29 13.49
N MET A 204 10.08 -14.04 13.12
CA MET A 204 9.71 -12.97 14.07
C MET A 204 8.32 -13.18 14.68
N ARG A 205 7.37 -13.71 13.91
CA ARG A 205 6.02 -14.05 14.39
C ARG A 205 6.01 -15.29 15.27
N GLY A 206 6.88 -16.27 15.01
CA GLY A 206 7.13 -17.43 15.87
C GLY A 206 7.67 -17.02 17.23
N LYS A 207 8.70 -16.15 17.26
CA LYS A 207 9.25 -15.60 18.52
C LYS A 207 8.25 -14.75 19.31
N LYS A 208 7.34 -14.03 18.64
CA LYS A 208 6.23 -13.30 19.30
C LYS A 208 5.19 -14.25 19.92
N LYS A 209 5.03 -15.46 19.37
CA LYS A 209 4.08 -16.46 19.87
C LYS A 209 4.63 -17.20 21.11
N ASP A 210 5.92 -17.51 21.13
CA ASP A 210 6.57 -18.15 22.29
C ASP A 210 6.66 -17.22 23.53
N LYS A 211 6.67 -15.89 23.32
CA LYS A 211 6.64 -14.88 24.40
C LYS A 211 5.23 -14.61 24.95
N ALA A 212 4.18 -15.10 24.27
CA ALA A 212 2.80 -15.01 24.73
C ALA A 212 2.39 -16.22 25.60
N ASP A 213 2.94 -17.41 25.34
CA ASP A 213 2.64 -18.64 26.11
C ASP A 213 3.32 -18.71 27.49
N THR A 214 4.22 -17.77 27.81
CA THR A 214 4.93 -17.71 29.11
C THR A 214 4.34 -16.72 30.12
N ARG A 215 3.21 -16.06 29.81
CA ARG A 215 2.54 -15.09 30.70
C ARG A 215 1.20 -15.54 31.29
N ASP A 216 0.77 -16.78 31.03
CA ASP A 216 -0.49 -17.32 31.59
C ASP A 216 -0.21 -18.24 32.79
N LYS A 217 0.11 -17.62 33.94
CA LYS A 217 0.08 -18.21 35.30
C LYS A 217 0.33 -17.10 36.33
N GLY A 218 -0.69 -16.29 36.58
CA GLY A 218 -0.68 -15.26 37.61
C GLY A 218 -2.08 -15.05 38.18
N ASN A 219 -2.33 -15.66 39.32
CA ASN A 219 -3.55 -15.57 40.13
C ASN A 219 -3.84 -14.11 40.53
N THR A 220 -4.88 -13.49 39.99
CA THR A 220 -5.31 -12.14 40.39
C THR A 220 -6.28 -12.23 41.57
N THR A 221 -5.76 -12.09 42.79
CA THR A 221 -6.57 -11.92 43.98
C THR A 221 -7.27 -10.57 43.96
N LYS A 222 -8.59 -10.63 44.01
CA LYS A 222 -9.58 -9.59 44.28
C LYS A 222 -9.14 -8.62 45.39
N THR A 223 -8.57 -7.46 45.05
CA THR A 223 -8.51 -6.31 45.97
C THR A 223 -9.85 -5.59 45.92
N GLN A 224 -10.76 -5.91 46.85
CA GLN A 224 -11.90 -5.06 47.12
C GLN A 224 -11.38 -3.79 47.77
N LEU A 225 -11.44 -2.68 47.04
CA LEU A 225 -11.33 -1.35 47.63
C LEU A 225 -12.62 -1.14 48.43
N LEU A 226 -12.52 -1.24 49.76
CA LEU A 226 -13.63 -1.00 50.67
C LEU A 226 -13.74 0.50 50.93
N VAL A 227 -14.31 1.23 49.97
CA VAL A 227 -14.93 2.54 50.22
C VAL A 227 -16.37 2.43 49.73
N PRO A 228 -17.36 2.38 50.63
CA PRO A 228 -18.76 2.49 50.23
C PRO A 228 -19.02 3.91 49.71
N ASP A 229 -19.10 4.08 48.39
CA ASP A 229 -19.66 5.29 47.79
C ASP A 229 -21.15 5.35 48.13
N HIS A 230 -21.47 6.19 49.11
CA HIS A 230 -22.84 6.64 49.35
C HIS A 230 -23.24 7.57 48.20
N PRO A 231 -24.42 7.40 47.58
CA PRO A 231 -24.95 8.43 46.69
C PRO A 231 -25.36 9.65 47.54
N GLN A 232 -24.43 10.59 47.71
CA GLN A 232 -24.70 11.89 48.28
C GLN A 232 -25.53 12.70 47.28
N ASN A 233 -26.85 12.64 47.47
CA ASN A 233 -27.82 13.59 46.95
C ASN A 233 -27.57 14.96 47.58
N THR A 234 -26.59 15.71 47.06
CA THR A 234 -26.32 17.08 47.50
C THR A 234 -27.32 18.02 46.85
N LYS A 235 -28.52 18.12 47.44
CA LYS A 235 -29.34 19.32 47.28
C LYS A 235 -28.61 20.48 47.95
N PHE A 236 -27.81 21.22 47.19
CA PHE A 236 -27.14 22.42 47.65
C PHE A 236 -28.19 23.52 47.88
N HIS A 237 -28.69 23.63 49.11
CA HIS A 237 -29.47 24.78 49.57
C HIS A 237 -28.54 25.73 50.31
N GLY A 238 -28.04 26.72 49.58
CA GLY A 238 -27.36 27.88 50.15
C GLY A 238 -27.69 29.10 49.29
N PRO A 239 -28.16 30.22 49.87
CA PRO A 239 -28.37 31.45 49.12
C PRO A 239 -27.00 32.06 48.81
N GLN A 240 -26.91 32.82 47.71
CA GLN A 240 -25.71 33.50 47.17
C GLN A 240 -24.96 32.72 46.08
N SER A 241 -25.57 32.62 44.91
CA SER A 241 -24.83 32.77 43.65
C SER A 241 -25.72 33.53 42.65
N THR A 242 -25.46 34.83 42.51
CA THR A 242 -26.14 35.76 41.60
C THR A 242 -25.38 35.88 40.27
N MET A 243 -24.81 34.78 39.79
CA MET A 243 -24.29 34.72 38.42
C MET A 243 -25.03 33.63 37.66
N ALA A 244 -25.61 34.02 36.52
CA ALA A 244 -26.35 33.14 35.62
C ALA A 244 -25.40 32.10 35.03
N THR A 245 -25.27 30.96 35.71
CA THR A 245 -24.70 29.77 35.10
C THR A 245 -25.71 29.28 34.07
N ILE A 246 -25.47 29.59 32.80
CA ILE A 246 -26.13 28.91 31.69
C ILE A 246 -25.62 27.48 31.70
N ALA A 247 -26.26 26.64 32.51
CA ALA A 247 -26.15 25.20 32.39
C ALA A 247 -26.85 24.84 31.09
N TYR A 248 -26.07 24.58 30.04
CA TYR A 248 -26.57 23.82 28.91
C TYR A 248 -27.03 22.49 29.47
N SER A 249 -28.35 22.35 29.62
CA SER A 249 -29.01 21.07 29.81
C SER A 249 -28.47 20.15 28.72
N SER A 250 -27.54 19.26 29.10
CA SER A 250 -27.21 18.05 28.34
C SER A 250 -28.55 17.52 27.82
N LEU A 251 -28.72 17.56 26.50
CA LEU A 251 -29.93 17.10 25.84
C LEU A 251 -29.91 15.56 25.89
N GLU A 252 -30.00 15.02 27.11
CA GLU A 252 -29.85 13.62 27.50
C GLU A 252 -30.89 12.69 26.84
N GLY A 253 -31.85 13.27 26.10
CA GLY A 253 -32.87 12.59 25.32
C GLY A 253 -32.54 12.33 23.85
N THR A 254 -31.40 12.81 23.31
CA THR A 254 -31.09 12.65 21.87
C THR A 254 -30.36 11.37 21.51
N THR A 255 -29.44 10.90 22.36
CA THR A 255 -28.50 9.80 22.05
C THR A 255 -29.11 8.43 21.73
N LYS A 256 -30.40 8.25 22.04
CA LYS A 256 -31.14 6.99 21.86
C LYS A 256 -32.02 6.97 20.61
N LYS A 257 -32.38 8.14 20.05
CA LYS A 257 -33.32 8.20 18.92
C LYS A 257 -32.66 7.80 17.60
N GLY A 258 -31.38 8.08 17.38
CA GLY A 258 -30.67 7.60 16.18
C GLY A 258 -30.39 6.11 16.18
N GLN A 259 -30.25 5.48 17.36
CA GLN A 259 -29.86 4.06 17.48
C GLN A 259 -30.86 3.09 16.83
N GLN A 260 -32.14 3.44 16.78
CA GLN A 260 -33.19 2.61 16.17
C GLN A 260 -33.02 2.41 14.65
N PHE A 261 -32.30 3.32 13.99
CA PHE A 261 -32.02 3.26 12.55
C PHE A 261 -30.72 2.50 12.23
N LYS A 262 -30.00 1.99 13.22
CA LYS A 262 -28.87 1.08 13.01
C LYS A 262 -29.39 -0.28 12.56
N THR A 263 -28.88 -0.76 11.43
CA THR A 263 -29.13 -2.14 10.97
C THR A 263 -28.12 -3.09 11.58
N THR A 264 -28.40 -4.39 11.54
CA THR A 264 -27.43 -5.41 11.93
C THR A 264 -26.16 -5.36 11.08
N ALA A 265 -25.05 -5.82 11.65
CA ALA A 265 -23.75 -5.86 10.97
C ALA A 265 -23.69 -6.88 9.81
N ASP A 266 -24.63 -7.83 9.77
CA ASP A 266 -24.70 -8.81 8.68
C ASP A 266 -25.61 -8.31 7.54
N PRO A 267 -25.09 -8.17 6.30
CA PRO A 267 -25.87 -7.60 5.20
C PRO A 267 -27.06 -8.44 4.76
N GLN A 268 -27.07 -9.76 5.05
CA GLN A 268 -28.25 -10.60 4.78
C GLN A 268 -29.37 -10.29 5.77
N GLN A 269 -29.05 -10.25 7.07
CA GLN A 269 -30.01 -9.86 8.11
C GLN A 269 -30.48 -8.41 7.94
N ALA A 270 -29.61 -7.49 7.55
CA ALA A 270 -30.00 -6.10 7.27
C ALA A 270 -30.96 -6.01 6.06
N LEU A 271 -30.77 -6.84 5.03
CA LEU A 271 -31.70 -6.92 3.89
C LEU A 271 -33.06 -7.46 4.33
N GLU A 272 -33.09 -8.49 5.18
CA GLU A 272 -34.31 -9.04 5.77
C GLU A 272 -35.04 -8.01 6.64
N GLN A 273 -34.33 -7.26 7.48
CA GLN A 273 -34.90 -6.15 8.27
C GLN A 273 -35.51 -5.07 7.37
N LEU A 274 -34.86 -4.74 6.27
CA LEU A 274 -35.37 -3.78 5.28
C LEU A 274 -36.64 -4.31 4.60
N ALA A 275 -36.63 -5.58 4.19
CA ALA A 275 -37.80 -6.25 3.60
C ALA A 275 -38.98 -6.28 4.58
N ALA A 276 -38.75 -6.65 5.84
CA ALA A 276 -39.76 -6.66 6.89
C ALA A 276 -40.30 -5.25 7.19
N ARG A 277 -39.46 -4.21 7.16
CA ARG A 277 -39.91 -2.81 7.28
C ARG A 277 -40.80 -2.40 6.10
N LYS A 278 -40.43 -2.77 4.87
CA LYS A 278 -41.24 -2.51 3.67
C LYS A 278 -42.58 -3.25 3.71
N GLU A 279 -42.59 -4.50 4.14
CA GLU A 279 -43.80 -5.31 4.29
C GLU A 279 -44.74 -4.70 5.34
N LYS A 280 -44.20 -4.25 6.49
CA LYS A 280 -44.97 -3.54 7.51
C LYS A 280 -45.60 -2.24 6.97
N LEU A 281 -44.86 -1.47 6.18
CA LEU A 281 -45.38 -0.26 5.54
C LEU A 281 -46.44 -0.57 4.47
N ALA A 282 -46.30 -1.68 3.75
CA ALA A 282 -47.26 -2.12 2.75
C ALA A 282 -48.57 -2.64 3.37
N SER A 283 -48.53 -3.18 4.59
CA SER A 283 -49.72 -3.64 5.31
C SER A 283 -50.55 -2.51 5.93
N MET A 284 -50.04 -1.28 5.98
CA MET A 284 -50.75 -0.13 6.56
C MET A 284 -51.52 0.67 5.48
N PRO A 285 -52.62 1.38 5.85
CA PRO A 285 -53.37 2.24 4.93
C PRO A 285 -52.50 3.34 4.31
N ASP A 286 -52.80 3.73 3.07
CA ASP A 286 -51.97 4.67 2.28
C ASP A 286 -51.72 6.03 2.97
N GLU A 287 -52.71 6.55 3.70
CA GLU A 287 -52.57 7.81 4.46
C GLU A 287 -51.56 7.69 5.61
N LYS A 288 -51.64 6.57 6.36
CA LYS A 288 -50.69 6.28 7.44
C LYS A 288 -49.30 5.96 6.88
N ARG A 289 -49.23 5.29 5.72
CA ARG A 289 -47.97 5.00 5.04
C ARG A 289 -47.22 6.28 4.71
N LYS A 290 -47.88 7.26 4.08
CA LYS A 290 -47.26 8.56 3.76
C LYS A 290 -46.79 9.31 5.00
N ALA A 291 -47.62 9.38 6.05
CA ALA A 291 -47.25 10.03 7.30
C ALA A 291 -46.05 9.35 8.01
N ILE A 292 -45.96 8.02 7.94
CA ILE A 292 -44.83 7.26 8.50
C ILE A 292 -43.59 7.43 7.63
N GLU A 293 -43.71 7.40 6.30
CA GLU A 293 -42.59 7.63 5.38
C GLU A 293 -41.97 9.03 5.56
N GLU A 294 -42.80 10.06 5.75
CA GLU A 294 -42.34 11.42 6.06
C GLU A 294 -41.64 11.49 7.41
N LYS A 295 -42.24 10.92 8.46
CA LYS A 295 -41.62 10.84 9.80
C LYS A 295 -40.29 10.09 9.78
N ASP A 296 -40.25 8.93 9.12
CA ASP A 296 -39.03 8.12 8.98
C ASP A 296 -37.97 8.86 8.17
N LYS A 297 -38.36 9.64 7.16
CA LYS A 297 -37.41 10.44 6.37
C LYS A 297 -36.71 11.49 7.23
N TRP A 298 -37.47 12.21 8.07
CA TRP A 298 -36.92 13.22 8.97
C TRP A 298 -36.12 12.58 10.11
N ALA A 299 -36.64 11.51 10.73
CA ALA A 299 -35.94 10.81 11.81
C ALA A 299 -34.63 10.16 11.33
N LYS A 300 -34.56 9.68 10.08
CA LYS A 300 -33.31 9.22 9.46
C LYS A 300 -32.35 10.34 9.10
N ALA A 301 -32.84 11.54 8.82
CA ALA A 301 -31.98 12.71 8.60
C ALA A 301 -31.38 13.16 9.93
N GLU A 302 -32.19 13.28 10.98
CA GLU A 302 -31.77 13.56 12.36
C GLU A 302 -30.73 12.54 12.84
N ALA A 303 -30.98 11.25 12.65
CA ALA A 303 -30.03 10.20 13.03
C ALA A 303 -28.69 10.31 12.28
N ARG A 304 -28.69 10.76 11.01
CA ARG A 304 -27.45 10.98 10.27
C ARG A 304 -26.69 12.21 10.77
N LEU A 305 -27.40 13.26 11.17
CA LEU A 305 -26.81 14.45 11.79
C LEU A 305 -26.23 14.12 13.18
N GLU A 306 -26.90 13.24 13.93
CA GLU A 306 -26.41 12.68 15.21
C GLU A 306 -25.16 11.79 15.03
N GLY A 307 -24.75 11.50 13.78
CA GLY A 307 -23.59 10.66 13.48
C GLY A 307 -23.89 9.16 13.42
N VAL A 308 -25.16 8.75 13.50
CA VAL A 308 -25.57 7.35 13.36
C VAL A 308 -25.54 6.92 11.90
N LYS A 309 -24.71 5.90 11.60
CA LYS A 309 -24.58 5.30 10.26
C LYS A 309 -25.81 4.45 9.91
N VAL A 310 -26.72 5.02 9.13
CA VAL A 310 -27.93 4.33 8.61
C VAL A 310 -27.60 3.57 7.32
N HIS A 311 -27.66 2.22 7.36
CA HIS A 311 -27.30 1.33 6.25
C HIS A 311 -28.54 0.67 5.59
N ASP A 312 -29.42 1.48 5.00
CA ASP A 312 -30.72 1.03 4.45
C ASP A 312 -30.74 0.85 2.91
N ASP A 313 -29.61 0.91 2.22
CA ASP A 313 -29.58 0.84 0.76
C ASP A 313 -29.68 -0.61 0.25
N GLU A 314 -30.84 -1.01 -0.28
CA GLU A 314 -31.08 -2.37 -0.78
C GLU A 314 -30.05 -2.85 -1.81
N SER A 315 -29.65 -1.97 -2.75
CA SER A 315 -28.66 -2.31 -3.78
C SER A 315 -27.25 -2.51 -3.19
N ARG A 316 -26.89 -1.77 -2.14
CA ARG A 316 -25.60 -1.90 -1.44
C ARG A 316 -25.60 -3.13 -0.55
N LEU A 317 -26.69 -3.39 0.16
CA LEU A 317 -26.87 -4.59 1.00
C LEU A 317 -26.80 -5.87 0.15
N LYS A 318 -27.49 -5.92 -1.01
CA LYS A 318 -27.38 -7.03 -1.97
C LYS A 318 -25.94 -7.24 -2.46
N LYS A 319 -25.22 -6.16 -2.77
CA LYS A 319 -23.80 -6.23 -3.18
C LYS A 319 -22.91 -6.72 -2.04
N ALA A 320 -23.14 -6.27 -0.81
CA ALA A 320 -22.39 -6.68 0.38
C ALA A 320 -22.62 -8.16 0.70
N ALA A 321 -23.87 -8.62 0.66
CA ALA A 321 -24.23 -10.03 0.80
C ALA A 321 -23.51 -10.90 -0.24
N LYS A 322 -23.60 -10.54 -1.54
CA LYS A 322 -22.88 -11.24 -2.62
C LYS A 322 -21.37 -11.25 -2.44
N ARG A 323 -20.76 -10.20 -1.86
CA ARG A 323 -19.32 -10.17 -1.56
C ARG A 323 -18.98 -11.16 -0.44
N LYS A 324 -19.73 -11.17 0.66
CA LYS A 324 -19.55 -12.13 1.76
C LYS A 324 -19.72 -13.58 1.29
N GLU A 325 -20.70 -13.86 0.43
CA GLU A 325 -20.89 -15.19 -0.17
C GLU A 325 -19.70 -15.60 -1.05
N LYS A 326 -19.19 -14.68 -1.90
CA LYS A 326 -17.99 -14.93 -2.71
C LYS A 326 -16.76 -15.17 -1.86
N GLU A 327 -16.62 -14.49 -0.74
CA GLU A 327 -15.55 -14.73 0.21
C GLU A 327 -15.67 -16.12 0.85
N LYS A 328 -16.86 -16.49 1.34
CA LYS A 328 -17.14 -17.83 1.89
C LYS A 328 -16.87 -18.95 0.88
N THR A 329 -17.22 -18.77 -0.40
CA THR A 329 -16.91 -19.76 -1.45
C THR A 329 -15.42 -19.87 -1.75
N LYS A 330 -14.68 -18.75 -1.76
CA LYS A 330 -13.22 -18.76 -1.90
C LYS A 330 -12.56 -19.46 -0.72
N THR A 331 -12.95 -19.11 0.51
CA THR A 331 -12.39 -19.75 1.70
C THR A 331 -12.70 -21.25 1.69
N LYS A 332 -13.94 -21.65 1.40
CA LYS A 332 -14.32 -23.06 1.24
C LYS A 332 -13.41 -23.80 0.25
N LYS A 333 -13.21 -23.26 -0.97
CA LYS A 333 -12.31 -23.85 -1.96
C LYS A 333 -10.88 -24.00 -1.44
N THR A 334 -10.32 -22.96 -0.82
CA THR A 334 -8.95 -23.04 -0.28
C THR A 334 -8.82 -24.06 0.86
N TRP A 335 -9.88 -24.28 1.64
CA TRP A 335 -9.89 -25.31 2.68
C TRP A 335 -10.02 -26.71 2.09
N GLU A 336 -10.82 -26.89 1.04
CA GLU A 336 -10.92 -28.14 0.28
C GLU A 336 -9.59 -28.50 -0.38
N GLU A 337 -8.93 -27.54 -1.07
CA GLU A 337 -7.60 -27.71 -1.65
C GLU A 337 -6.55 -28.08 -0.60
N LYS A 338 -6.59 -27.45 0.59
CA LYS A 338 -5.70 -27.82 1.70
C LYS A 338 -5.95 -29.24 2.20
N LYS A 339 -7.21 -29.65 2.34
CA LYS A 339 -7.57 -31.02 2.74
C LYS A 339 -7.10 -32.04 1.68
N GLU A 340 -7.30 -31.73 0.41
CA GLU A 340 -6.85 -32.57 -0.69
C GLU A 340 -5.33 -32.69 -0.70
N HIS A 341 -4.59 -31.58 -0.56
CA HIS A 341 -3.14 -31.60 -0.48
C HIS A 341 -2.63 -32.43 0.71
N ILE A 342 -3.29 -32.33 1.87
CA ILE A 342 -2.97 -33.18 3.04
C ILE A 342 -3.23 -34.66 2.72
N ALA A 343 -4.37 -34.99 2.12
CA ALA A 343 -4.71 -36.35 1.71
C ALA A 343 -3.71 -36.91 0.68
N GLN A 344 -3.35 -36.14 -0.34
CA GLN A 344 -2.34 -36.50 -1.33
C GLN A 344 -0.96 -36.69 -0.69
N SER A 345 -0.56 -35.82 0.25
CA SER A 345 0.70 -35.97 0.99
C SER A 345 0.72 -37.22 1.86
N MET A 346 -0.39 -37.55 2.54
CA MET A 346 -0.53 -38.79 3.30
C MET A 346 -0.48 -40.02 2.39
N ALA A 347 -1.22 -40.01 1.29
CA ALA A 347 -1.24 -41.09 0.30
C ALA A 347 0.14 -41.30 -0.34
N ALA A 348 0.85 -40.22 -0.68
CA ALA A 348 2.20 -40.30 -1.25
C ALA A 348 3.20 -40.90 -0.24
N LYS A 349 3.11 -40.55 1.05
CA LYS A 349 3.93 -41.15 2.11
C LYS A 349 3.61 -42.64 2.30
N GLN A 350 2.33 -42.99 2.30
CA GLN A 350 1.89 -44.39 2.39
C GLN A 350 2.35 -45.20 1.18
N LYS A 351 2.21 -44.65 -0.04
CA LYS A 351 2.72 -45.28 -1.27
C LYS A 351 4.22 -45.51 -1.21
N LYS A 352 5.01 -44.50 -0.84
CA LYS A 352 6.48 -44.66 -0.64
C LYS A 352 6.81 -45.75 0.38
N ARG A 353 6.05 -45.85 1.47
CA ARG A 353 6.23 -46.91 2.47
C ARG A 353 5.93 -48.29 1.89
N ASN A 354 4.83 -48.42 1.15
CA ASN A 354 4.43 -49.67 0.51
C ASN A 354 5.45 -50.10 -0.56
N ASP A 355 5.90 -49.17 -1.41
CA ASP A 355 6.93 -49.42 -2.42
C ASP A 355 8.25 -49.87 -1.76
N ASN A 356 8.67 -49.23 -0.66
CA ASN A 356 9.85 -49.63 0.09
C ASN A 356 9.71 -51.02 0.74
N ILE A 357 8.52 -51.37 1.24
CA ILE A 357 8.23 -52.70 1.79
C ILE A 357 8.23 -53.74 0.67
N ALA A 358 7.62 -53.44 -0.48
CA ALA A 358 7.61 -54.30 -1.66
C ALA A 358 9.04 -54.58 -2.15
N MET A 359 9.85 -53.53 -2.36
CA MET A 359 11.27 -53.69 -2.73
C MET A 359 12.06 -54.51 -1.71
N ARG A 360 11.80 -54.35 -0.40
CA ARG A 360 12.45 -55.17 0.64
C ARG A 360 12.02 -56.63 0.59
N ASN A 361 10.74 -56.89 0.32
CA ASN A 361 10.20 -58.24 0.18
C ASN A 361 10.71 -58.92 -1.09
N GLU A 362 10.75 -58.22 -2.22
CA GLU A 362 11.35 -58.68 -3.48
C GLU A 362 12.83 -59.06 -3.27
N ARG A 363 13.62 -58.17 -2.66
CA ARG A 363 15.03 -58.46 -2.33
C ARG A 363 15.17 -59.68 -1.40
N ARG A 364 14.26 -59.88 -0.46
CA ARG A 364 14.25 -61.07 0.42
C ARG A 364 13.90 -62.33 -0.38
N ASN A 365 12.94 -62.26 -1.29
CA ASN A 365 12.53 -63.37 -2.14
C ASN A 365 13.60 -63.72 -3.18
N GLU A 366 14.27 -62.73 -3.76
CA GLU A 366 15.40 -62.93 -4.67
C GLU A 366 16.58 -63.59 -3.95
N LYS A 367 16.91 -63.17 -2.72
CA LYS A 367 17.90 -63.87 -1.88
C LYS A 367 17.50 -65.32 -1.58
N LYS A 368 16.21 -65.61 -1.41
CA LYS A 368 15.70 -66.97 -1.24
C LYS A 368 15.74 -67.78 -2.54
N ARG A 369 15.55 -67.14 -3.70
CA ARG A 369 15.59 -67.77 -5.03
C ARG A 369 17.01 -67.91 -5.60
N GLY A 370 17.98 -67.12 -5.13
CA GLY A 370 19.36 -67.04 -5.63
C GLY A 370 20.42 -67.63 -4.70
N SER A 371 20.11 -68.68 -3.94
CA SER A 371 21.10 -69.43 -3.15
C SER A 371 21.48 -70.76 -3.84
N THR A 372 21.95 -70.67 -5.08
CA THR A 372 22.82 -71.70 -5.66
C THR A 372 24.25 -71.18 -5.58
N LYS A 373 24.89 -71.45 -4.44
CA LYS A 373 26.35 -71.54 -4.20
C LYS A 373 27.24 -70.65 -5.08
N LYS A 374 27.59 -69.45 -4.60
CA LYS A 374 28.88 -68.83 -4.91
C LYS A 374 29.62 -68.56 -3.60
N ALA A 375 30.79 -69.18 -3.49
CA ALA A 375 31.70 -69.08 -2.36
C ALA A 375 31.99 -67.61 -2.04
N ARG A 376 32.02 -67.30 -0.74
CA ARG A 376 32.37 -65.97 -0.22
C ARG A 376 33.85 -65.73 -0.54
N PRO A 377 34.22 -64.64 -1.26
CA PRO A 377 35.61 -64.31 -1.49
C PRO A 377 36.24 -63.84 -0.18
N GLY A 378 37.26 -64.56 0.28
CA GLY A 378 38.26 -64.05 1.23
C GLY A 378 37.85 -64.02 2.70
N PHE A 379 37.70 -65.18 3.34
CA PHE A 379 38.01 -65.32 4.76
C PHE A 379 38.22 -66.81 5.07
N GLU A 380 39.47 -67.14 5.43
CA GLU A 380 39.93 -68.43 5.99
C GLU A 380 40.20 -69.60 5.01
N GLY A 381 41.49 -69.95 4.88
CA GLY A 381 41.87 -71.36 4.72
C GLY A 381 42.68 -71.80 3.50
N LYS A 382 43.76 -71.11 3.12
CA LYS A 382 44.88 -71.82 2.45
C LYS A 382 46.20 -71.43 3.08
N ALA A 383 46.52 -72.08 4.20
CA ALA A 383 47.82 -71.99 4.85
C ALA A 383 48.91 -72.52 3.91
N PHE A 384 49.84 -71.63 3.56
CA PHE A 384 51.20 -71.98 3.18
C PHE A 384 51.89 -72.63 4.39
N GLY A 385 52.52 -73.80 4.21
CA GLY A 385 53.25 -74.44 5.31
C GLY A 385 53.81 -75.84 5.06
N LYS A 386 54.85 -75.93 4.22
CA LYS A 386 56.12 -76.66 4.45
C LYS A 386 56.04 -78.07 5.12
N GLY A 387 56.28 -79.11 4.31
CA GLY A 387 56.59 -80.47 4.79
C GLY A 387 57.47 -81.22 3.79
N LYS A 388 58.79 -81.06 3.95
CA LYS A 388 59.84 -81.77 3.21
C LYS A 388 59.96 -83.20 3.78
N GLY A 389 59.59 -84.22 3.01
CA GLY A 389 59.74 -85.63 3.36
C GLY A 389 60.20 -86.43 2.15
N LYS A 390 61.44 -86.92 2.22
CA LYS A 390 62.22 -87.57 1.16
C LYS A 390 62.03 -89.09 1.26
N GLY A 391 61.95 -89.78 0.11
CA GLY A 391 62.00 -91.25 -0.04
C GLY A 391 60.69 -91.79 -0.64
N LYS A 392 60.67 -92.62 -1.69
CA LYS A 392 61.67 -93.55 -2.19
C LYS A 392 61.30 -93.90 -3.64
N SER A 393 62.28 -93.86 -4.53
CA SER A 393 62.21 -94.42 -5.88
C SER A 393 62.31 -95.95 -5.81
N SER A 394 61.39 -96.67 -6.46
CA SER A 394 61.69 -97.99 -7.02
C SER A 394 60.64 -98.41 -8.06
N SER A 395 61.12 -98.57 -9.30
CA SER A 395 60.86 -99.65 -10.27
C SER A 395 59.40 -100.02 -10.63
N LYS A 396 58.95 -99.90 -11.89
CA LYS A 396 59.28 -100.66 -13.12
C LYS A 396 58.23 -101.76 -13.39
N GLY A 397 57.73 -101.77 -14.63
CA GLY A 397 57.07 -102.90 -15.27
C GLY A 397 55.61 -102.61 -15.63
N LYS A 398 55.13 -102.87 -16.83
CA LYS A 398 55.75 -103.36 -18.07
C LYS A 398 54.77 -103.06 -19.19
#